data_AF-A0A661ZB23-F1
#
_entry.id   AF-A0A661ZB23-F1
#
_cell.length_a   1.000
_cell.length_b   1.000
_cell.length_c   1.000
_cell.angle_alpha   90.00
_cell.angle_beta   90.00
_cell.angle_gamma   90.00
#
_symmetry.space_group_name_H-M   'P 1'
#
loop_
_entity.id
_entity.type
_entity.pdbx_description
1 polymer ?
#
loop_
_entity_poly.entity_id
_entity_poly.type
_entity_poly.pdbx_seq_one_letter_code
_entity_poly.pdbx_strand_id
1 'polypeptide(L)'
;KIIYTVSTSEICNKTSLYQKDIKNSVLFGGIQYEMSPEEMLKQAQKFKSGFSSYDSLNINTDNSSTLHSIISDSLTRGLSWSFLPGSLDEAVEIKDVILKKDIDVKIFKGTEGSEEQFKALEKKAPSIIHISTHGFYFGNDEESETVKSMISENVKFAHSDNPLLRSGFILAGGNRAFQGKEIPAGVEDGVLTALEISQLNLFNTKLAVLSACQTGLGDVKGHEGVYGLQRSFKMAGVDYLLFSLWEVPDKTTKELMEDFYKNWFAGDEIRTAFKKAQNQLKEKYAGVPGSAFAWAAFVLKK
;
A
#
# COMPACT_ATOMS: atom_id res chain seq x y z
N LYS A 1 10.78 -31.12 35.24
CA LYS A 1 10.33 -30.16 34.19
C LYS A 1 9.76 -28.95 34.92
N ILE A 2 10.51 -27.86 35.02
CA ILE A 2 10.08 -26.66 35.76
C ILE A 2 9.17 -25.87 34.82
N ILE A 3 7.92 -25.66 35.22
CA ILE A 3 6.96 -24.84 34.49
C ILE A 3 7.00 -23.45 35.12
N TYR A 4 7.45 -22.45 34.36
CA TYR A 4 7.35 -21.06 34.78
C TYR A 4 5.92 -20.58 34.52
N THR A 5 5.18 -20.29 35.58
CA THR A 5 3.90 -19.58 35.50
C THR A 5 4.18 -18.09 35.65
N VAL A 6 4.13 -17.35 34.55
CA VAL A 6 4.16 -15.87 34.58
C VAL A 6 2.76 -15.34 34.88
N SER A 7 2.70 -14.33 35.76
CA SER A 7 1.45 -13.70 36.19
C SER A 7 0.83 -12.90 35.05
N THR A 8 -0.49 -12.91 34.91
CA THR A 8 -1.22 -12.08 33.92
C THR A 8 -0.96 -10.58 34.10
N SER A 9 -0.60 -10.13 35.31
CA SER A 9 -0.21 -8.76 35.60
C SER A 9 1.17 -8.37 35.01
N GLU A 10 2.11 -9.31 34.87
CA GLU A 10 3.41 -9.05 34.21
C GLU A 10 3.26 -8.89 32.69
N ILE A 11 2.19 -9.44 32.11
CA ILE A 11 1.85 -9.29 30.70
C ILE A 11 1.33 -7.87 30.41
N CYS A 12 0.58 -7.25 31.35
CA CYS A 12 0.09 -5.87 31.19
C CYS A 12 1.21 -4.81 31.25
N ASN A 13 2.36 -5.09 31.88
CA ASN A 13 3.51 -4.18 31.85
C ASN A 13 4.35 -4.27 30.57
N LYS A 14 4.05 -5.20 29.65
CA LYS A 14 4.69 -5.22 28.32
C LYS A 14 4.18 -4.14 27.38
N THR A 15 3.04 -3.52 27.65
CA THR A 15 2.44 -2.47 26.83
C THR A 15 3.38 -1.27 26.63
N SER A 16 4.14 -0.91 27.68
CA SER A 16 5.19 0.14 27.63
C SER A 16 6.44 -0.26 26.84
N LEU A 17 6.68 -1.56 26.62
CA LEU A 17 7.86 -2.05 25.89
C LEU A 17 7.64 -2.02 24.36
N TYR A 18 6.41 -2.18 23.87
CA TYR A 18 6.12 -2.19 22.41
C TYR A 18 6.28 -0.83 21.74
N GLN A 19 6.09 0.29 22.46
CA GLN A 19 6.39 1.63 21.93
C GLN A 19 7.89 1.95 21.93
N LYS A 20 8.67 1.35 22.84
CA LYS A 20 10.11 1.62 23.01
C LYS A 20 10.96 1.19 21.81
N ASP A 21 10.42 0.35 20.94
CA ASP A 21 11.12 -0.20 19.77
C ASP A 21 10.78 0.52 18.46
N ILE A 22 9.89 1.51 18.45
CA ILE A 22 9.58 2.29 17.24
C ILE A 22 10.65 3.37 17.05
N LYS A 23 11.57 3.14 16.11
CA LYS A 23 12.71 4.05 15.88
C LYS A 23 12.61 4.86 14.60
N ASN A 24 11.85 4.37 13.63
CA ASN A 24 11.73 5.00 12.32
C ASN A 24 10.43 4.65 11.63
N SER A 25 10.01 5.53 10.74
CA SER A 25 8.85 5.36 9.88
C SER A 25 9.17 5.78 8.45
N VAL A 26 8.54 5.09 7.50
CA VAL A 26 8.55 5.42 6.08
C VAL A 26 7.12 5.61 5.61
N LEU A 27 6.88 6.75 4.96
CA LEU A 27 5.58 7.14 4.43
C LEU A 27 5.68 7.31 2.92
N PHE A 28 4.75 6.74 2.17
CA PHE A 28 4.56 6.98 0.74
C PHE A 28 3.27 7.74 0.53
N GLY A 29 3.31 8.82 -0.25
CA GLY A 29 2.14 9.62 -0.59
C GLY A 29 2.44 10.66 -1.66
N GLY A 30 1.42 11.10 -2.40
CA GLY A 30 1.58 12.04 -3.50
C GLY A 30 2.48 11.51 -4.62
N ILE A 31 2.25 10.27 -5.03
CA ILE A 31 3.07 9.58 -6.04
C ILE A 31 2.79 10.13 -7.45
N GLN A 32 3.83 10.26 -8.26
CA GLN A 32 3.74 10.65 -9.66
C GLN A 32 3.75 9.40 -10.56
N TYR A 33 2.57 8.96 -11.00
CA TYR A 33 2.40 7.72 -11.78
C TYR A 33 2.89 7.82 -13.23
N GLU A 34 3.02 9.02 -13.77
CA GLU A 34 3.61 9.28 -15.09
C GLU A 34 5.09 9.62 -14.98
N MET A 35 5.95 8.87 -15.68
CA MET A 35 7.38 9.15 -15.77
C MET A 35 7.90 8.90 -17.19
N SER A 36 8.84 9.75 -17.62
CA SER A 36 9.64 9.51 -18.82
C SER A 36 10.69 8.41 -18.59
N PRO A 37 11.18 7.74 -19.66
CA PRO A 37 12.28 6.77 -19.54
C PRO A 37 13.51 7.32 -18.83
N GLU A 38 13.83 8.59 -19.08
CA GLU A 38 14.97 9.28 -18.46
C GLU A 38 14.79 9.44 -16.95
N GLU A 39 13.59 9.82 -16.51
CA GLU A 39 13.26 9.92 -15.08
C GLU A 39 13.29 8.55 -14.40
N MET A 40 12.78 7.51 -15.04
CA MET A 40 12.81 6.13 -14.54
C MET A 40 14.26 5.64 -14.39
N LEU A 41 15.09 5.82 -15.41
CA LEU A 41 16.51 5.48 -15.37
C LEU A 41 17.26 6.26 -14.27
N LYS A 42 17.00 7.56 -14.14
CA LYS A 42 17.61 8.41 -13.11
C LYS A 42 17.24 7.94 -11.70
N GLN A 43 15.99 7.53 -11.50
CA GLN A 43 15.53 7.00 -10.22
C GLN A 43 16.18 5.64 -9.93
N ALA A 44 16.18 4.71 -10.89
CA ALA A 44 16.81 3.40 -10.74
C ALA A 44 18.32 3.46 -10.48
N GLN A 45 19.03 4.42 -11.09
CA GLN A 45 20.47 4.63 -10.87
C GLN A 45 20.84 4.85 -9.40
N LYS A 46 19.92 5.38 -8.58
CA LYS A 46 20.13 5.53 -7.12
C LYS A 46 20.29 4.19 -6.39
N PHE A 47 19.87 3.08 -7.00
CA PHE A 47 19.80 1.74 -6.38
C PHE A 47 20.73 0.70 -7.04
N LYS A 48 21.34 1.02 -8.21
CA LYS A 48 22.21 0.12 -9.00
C LYS A 48 23.48 -0.36 -8.28
N SER A 49 23.79 0.11 -7.07
CA SER A 49 24.89 -0.42 -6.25
C SER A 49 24.51 -1.57 -5.30
N GLY A 50 23.34 -2.20 -5.46
CA GLY A 50 23.05 -3.41 -4.68
C GLY A 50 21.61 -3.90 -4.75
N PHE A 51 21.06 -4.11 -5.95
CA PHE A 51 19.82 -4.87 -6.11
C PHE A 51 20.05 -5.98 -7.14
N SER A 52 19.76 -7.23 -6.75
CA SER A 52 19.64 -8.33 -7.70
C SER A 52 18.31 -8.11 -8.39
N SER A 53 18.34 -7.85 -9.70
CA SER A 53 17.14 -7.88 -10.52
C SER A 53 16.45 -9.23 -10.31
N TYR A 54 15.32 -9.25 -9.62
CA TYR A 54 14.34 -10.28 -9.95
C TYR A 54 13.94 -9.97 -11.38
N ASP A 55 14.17 -10.94 -12.27
CA ASP A 55 13.93 -10.79 -13.71
C ASP A 55 12.55 -10.18 -13.94
N SER A 56 12.51 -8.88 -14.23
CA SER A 56 11.43 -8.30 -14.99
C SER A 56 11.44 -9.06 -16.30
N LEU A 57 10.52 -10.02 -16.44
CA LEU A 57 10.42 -10.91 -17.59
C LEU A 57 10.52 -10.07 -18.86
N ASN A 58 11.69 -10.06 -19.50
CA ASN A 58 11.94 -9.36 -20.75
C ASN A 58 10.95 -9.89 -21.78
N ILE A 59 10.01 -9.05 -22.24
CA ILE A 59 9.22 -9.36 -23.43
C ILE A 59 9.42 -8.24 -24.44
N ASN A 60 9.97 -8.64 -25.59
CA ASN A 60 10.07 -7.84 -26.80
C ASN A 60 8.65 -7.40 -27.21
N THR A 61 8.42 -6.09 -27.27
CA THR A 61 7.18 -5.50 -27.76
C THR A 61 7.34 -5.12 -29.23
N ASP A 62 7.12 -6.08 -30.13
CA ASP A 62 6.82 -5.77 -31.53
C ASP A 62 5.30 -5.78 -31.71
N ASN A 63 4.70 -4.57 -31.70
CA ASN A 63 3.51 -4.13 -32.44
C ASN A 63 2.76 -3.02 -31.68
N SER A 64 3.19 -1.79 -31.94
CA SER A 64 2.40 -0.59 -31.68
C SER A 64 1.29 -0.49 -32.73
N SER A 65 0.04 -0.72 -32.34
CA SER A 65 -1.11 -0.19 -33.06
C SER A 65 -1.99 0.62 -32.11
N THR A 66 -1.89 1.94 -32.27
CA THR A 66 -2.76 2.97 -31.72
C THR A 66 -4.24 2.62 -31.88
N LEU A 67 -4.98 2.56 -30.78
CA LEU A 67 -6.43 2.72 -30.80
C LEU A 67 -6.83 3.71 -29.70
N HIS A 68 -7.00 4.97 -30.11
CA HIS A 68 -7.59 6.03 -29.30
C HIS A 68 -8.96 6.34 -29.89
N SER A 69 -10.02 5.99 -29.14
CA SER A 69 -11.31 6.69 -29.03
C SER A 69 -12.43 5.71 -28.70
N ILE A 70 -13.37 6.18 -27.87
CA ILE A 70 -14.61 5.53 -27.42
C ILE A 70 -14.47 4.63 -26.18
N ILE A 71 -14.13 5.19 -25.01
CA ILE A 71 -14.43 4.52 -23.73
C ILE A 71 -14.82 5.56 -22.67
N SER A 72 -15.88 5.28 -21.91
CA SER A 72 -16.47 6.15 -20.89
C SER A 72 -15.58 6.35 -19.65
N ASP A 73 -15.80 7.48 -18.97
CA ASP A 73 -14.98 8.10 -17.91
C ASP A 73 -14.72 7.27 -16.63
N SER A 74 -15.36 6.10 -16.50
CA SER A 74 -15.18 5.17 -15.37
C SER A 74 -14.32 3.95 -15.70
N LEU A 75 -14.18 3.62 -17.00
CA LEU A 75 -13.38 2.51 -17.52
C LEU A 75 -11.97 2.96 -17.96
N THR A 76 -11.78 4.27 -18.19
CA THR A 76 -10.47 4.89 -18.48
C THR A 76 -9.53 4.95 -17.27
N ARG A 77 -10.04 4.82 -16.04
CA ARG A 77 -9.22 4.79 -14.82
C ARG A 77 -8.26 3.60 -14.76
N GLY A 78 -8.57 2.51 -15.46
CA GLY A 78 -7.75 1.30 -15.45
C GLY A 78 -6.44 1.37 -16.21
N LEU A 79 -6.22 2.40 -17.07
CA LEU A 79 -5.03 2.50 -17.92
C LEU A 79 -4.19 3.76 -17.66
N SER A 80 -4.69 4.73 -16.89
CA SER A 80 -3.96 5.94 -16.52
C SER A 80 -4.37 6.41 -15.14
N TRP A 81 -3.49 6.17 -14.17
CA TRP A 81 -3.66 6.54 -12.79
C TRP A 81 -3.33 8.02 -12.59
N SER A 82 -4.26 8.77 -12.02
CA SER A 82 -4.11 10.21 -11.77
C SER A 82 -3.47 10.47 -10.41
N PHE A 83 -2.78 11.60 -10.30
CA PHE A 83 -2.24 12.09 -9.03
C PHE A 83 -3.35 12.23 -7.97
N LEU A 84 -3.04 11.84 -6.74
CA LEU A 84 -3.95 11.89 -5.59
C LEU A 84 -3.49 12.98 -4.59
N PRO A 85 -4.09 14.19 -4.61
CA PRO A 85 -3.72 15.24 -3.66
C PRO A 85 -3.93 14.83 -2.21
N GLY A 86 -5.04 14.14 -1.90
CA GLY A 86 -5.34 13.69 -0.54
C GLY A 86 -4.33 12.69 0.02
N SER A 87 -3.69 11.89 -0.85
CA SER A 87 -2.61 10.97 -0.46
C SER A 87 -1.35 11.71 -0.02
N LEU A 88 -1.03 12.84 -0.66
CA LEU A 88 0.09 13.69 -0.23
C LEU A 88 -0.23 14.33 1.13
N ASP A 89 -1.43 14.89 1.27
CA ASP A 89 -1.88 15.54 2.49
C ASP A 89 -1.89 14.54 3.68
N GLU A 90 -2.41 13.33 3.46
CA GLU A 90 -2.40 12.24 4.44
C GLU A 90 -0.97 11.93 4.91
N ALA A 91 -0.03 11.70 3.98
CA ALA A 91 1.34 11.36 4.33
C ALA A 91 2.07 12.50 5.07
N VAL A 92 1.83 13.77 4.68
CA VAL A 92 2.42 14.94 5.34
C VAL A 92 1.89 15.11 6.76
N GLU A 93 0.59 14.94 6.98
CA GLU A 93 0.03 15.10 8.32
C GLU A 93 0.43 13.98 9.27
N ILE A 94 0.48 12.74 8.78
CA ILE A 94 1.00 11.62 9.57
C ILE A 94 2.46 11.86 9.95
N LYS A 95 3.26 12.40 9.02
CA LYS A 95 4.64 12.81 9.33
C LYS A 95 4.67 13.81 10.49
N ASP A 96 3.81 14.82 10.47
CA ASP A 96 3.77 15.85 11.53
C ASP A 96 3.31 15.28 12.89
N VAL A 97 2.45 14.26 12.89
CA VAL A 97 2.07 13.53 14.12
C VAL A 97 3.25 12.70 14.65
N ILE A 98 3.97 11.98 13.78
CA ILE A 98 5.08 11.10 14.16
C ILE A 98 6.32 11.91 14.60
N LEU A 99 6.65 13.02 13.91
CA LEU A 99 7.82 13.84 14.22
C LEU A 99 7.81 14.41 15.64
N LYS A 100 6.64 14.54 16.25
CA LYS A 100 6.48 14.96 17.66
C LYS A 100 6.99 13.92 18.67
N LYS A 101 7.49 12.77 18.22
CA LYS A 101 7.79 11.59 19.07
C LYS A 101 9.23 11.08 19.00
N ASP A 102 10.19 11.89 18.55
CA ASP A 102 11.61 11.49 18.41
C ASP A 102 11.80 10.21 17.54
N ILE A 103 10.93 10.06 16.54
CA ILE A 103 10.97 8.98 15.56
C ILE A 103 11.49 9.57 14.24
N ASP A 104 12.47 8.90 13.62
CA ASP A 104 12.97 9.28 12.28
C ASP A 104 11.89 9.03 11.23
N VAL A 105 11.46 10.07 10.51
CA VAL A 105 10.40 9.97 9.50
C VAL A 105 10.94 10.29 8.12
N LYS A 106 10.81 9.33 7.19
CA LYS A 106 11.09 9.54 5.77
C LYS A 106 9.78 9.53 4.98
N ILE A 107 9.62 10.50 4.09
CA ILE A 107 8.49 10.58 3.18
C ILE A 107 9.01 10.47 1.74
N PHE A 108 8.44 9.55 0.98
CA PHE A 108 8.71 9.36 -0.44
C PHE A 108 7.48 9.80 -1.24
N LYS A 109 7.69 10.75 -2.16
CA LYS A 109 6.64 11.40 -2.96
C LYS A 109 7.12 11.70 -4.37
N GLY A 110 6.19 12.04 -5.27
CA GLY A 110 6.49 12.28 -6.67
C GLY A 110 7.18 11.05 -7.28
N THR A 111 8.32 11.27 -7.91
CA THR A 111 9.15 10.21 -8.52
C THR A 111 9.96 9.40 -7.51
N GLU A 112 10.09 9.86 -6.25
CA GLU A 112 10.79 9.10 -5.20
C GLU A 112 9.94 7.99 -4.60
N GLY A 113 8.61 8.07 -4.75
CA GLY A 113 7.68 6.98 -4.43
C GLY A 113 7.76 5.85 -5.45
N SER A 114 8.96 5.42 -5.82
CA SER A 114 9.21 4.39 -6.83
C SER A 114 9.24 3.00 -6.21
N GLU A 115 9.12 2.01 -7.08
CA GLU A 115 9.17 0.61 -6.69
C GLU A 115 10.53 0.19 -6.15
N GLU A 116 11.63 0.67 -6.74
CA GLU A 116 12.98 0.43 -6.23
C GLU A 116 13.13 0.97 -4.80
N GLN A 117 12.53 2.13 -4.52
CA GLN A 117 12.60 2.73 -3.20
C GLN A 117 11.85 1.91 -2.16
N PHE A 118 10.72 1.30 -2.54
CA PHE A 118 9.97 0.39 -1.67
C PHE A 118 10.74 -0.91 -1.45
N LYS A 119 11.21 -1.56 -2.52
CA LYS A 119 11.99 -2.79 -2.46
C LYS A 119 13.27 -2.60 -1.62
N ALA A 120 13.93 -1.45 -1.72
CA ALA A 120 15.10 -1.12 -0.92
C ALA A 120 14.86 -1.05 0.60
N LEU A 121 13.61 -1.01 1.07
CA LEU A 121 13.29 -1.06 2.50
C LEU A 121 13.72 -2.37 3.15
N GLU A 122 13.81 -3.48 2.42
CA GLU A 122 14.22 -4.77 2.99
C GLU A 122 15.64 -4.73 3.58
N LYS A 123 16.50 -3.85 3.07
CA LYS A 123 17.88 -3.67 3.56
C LYS A 123 17.90 -3.18 5.01
N LYS A 124 16.87 -2.42 5.40
CA LYS A 124 16.68 -1.89 6.76
C LYS A 124 15.20 -1.62 6.97
N ALA A 125 14.44 -2.68 7.22
CA ALA A 125 12.99 -2.60 7.38
C ALA A 125 12.62 -1.58 8.48
N PRO A 126 11.80 -0.57 8.17
CA PRO A 126 11.39 0.45 9.14
C PRO A 126 10.36 -0.11 10.11
N SER A 127 10.20 0.53 11.26
CA SER A 127 9.24 0.10 12.29
C SER A 127 7.80 0.36 11.85
N ILE A 128 7.58 1.42 11.08
CA ILE A 128 6.29 1.80 10.51
C ILE A 128 6.45 1.99 9.00
N ILE A 129 5.54 1.39 8.23
CA ILE A 129 5.32 1.68 6.81
C ILE A 129 3.91 2.24 6.68
N HIS A 130 3.74 3.37 6.03
CA HIS A 130 2.43 3.88 5.64
C HIS A 130 2.44 4.16 4.15
N ILE A 131 1.49 3.58 3.42
CA ILE A 131 1.40 3.70 1.96
C ILE A 131 0.05 4.30 1.62
N SER A 132 0.04 5.50 1.05
CA SER A 132 -1.15 6.14 0.51
C SER A 132 -0.98 6.31 -1.01
N THR A 133 -1.66 5.49 -1.80
CA THR A 133 -1.52 5.45 -3.27
C THR A 133 -2.66 4.69 -3.94
N HIS A 134 -2.64 4.47 -5.26
CA HIS A 134 -3.58 3.58 -5.92
C HIS A 134 -3.20 2.12 -5.67
N GLY A 135 -4.19 1.31 -5.31
CA GLY A 135 -4.06 -0.15 -5.29
C GLY A 135 -4.92 -0.75 -6.39
N PHE A 136 -4.50 -1.88 -6.94
CA PHE A 136 -5.27 -2.62 -7.95
C PHE A 136 -5.54 -4.05 -7.50
N TYR A 137 -6.64 -4.61 -7.99
CA TYR A 137 -6.95 -6.02 -7.89
C TYR A 137 -7.72 -6.48 -9.13
N PHE A 138 -7.32 -7.62 -9.71
CA PHE A 138 -8.03 -8.28 -10.80
C PHE A 138 -8.58 -9.63 -10.30
N GLY A 139 -9.88 -9.70 -10.04
CA GLY A 139 -10.59 -10.91 -9.65
C GLY A 139 -10.91 -11.82 -10.82
N ASN A 140 -11.70 -12.86 -10.57
CA ASN A 140 -12.25 -13.77 -11.59
C ASN A 140 -13.78 -13.60 -11.75
N ASP A 141 -14.29 -12.45 -11.34
CA ASP A 141 -15.70 -12.08 -11.48
C ASP A 141 -15.97 -11.43 -12.85
N GLU A 142 -17.25 -11.34 -13.24
CA GLU A 142 -17.67 -10.79 -14.54
C GLU A 142 -17.19 -9.34 -14.74
N GLU A 143 -17.09 -8.55 -13.67
CA GLU A 143 -16.61 -7.17 -13.71
C GLU A 143 -15.10 -7.13 -14.01
N SER A 144 -14.31 -7.95 -13.32
CA SER A 144 -12.88 -8.11 -13.56
C SER A 144 -12.58 -8.68 -14.94
N GLU A 145 -13.35 -9.66 -15.42
CA GLU A 145 -13.20 -10.19 -16.79
C GLU A 145 -13.51 -9.13 -17.85
N THR A 146 -14.51 -8.29 -17.60
CA THR A 146 -14.82 -7.14 -18.47
C THR A 146 -13.65 -6.15 -18.50
N VAL A 147 -13.09 -5.80 -17.33
CA VAL A 147 -11.94 -4.90 -17.23
C VAL A 147 -10.68 -5.51 -17.85
N LYS A 148 -10.39 -6.79 -17.59
CA LYS A 148 -9.29 -7.54 -18.20
C LYS A 148 -9.40 -7.53 -19.72
N SER A 149 -10.60 -7.68 -20.28
CA SER A 149 -10.80 -7.64 -21.75
C SER A 149 -10.51 -6.27 -22.37
N MET A 150 -10.54 -5.20 -21.57
CA MET A 150 -10.24 -3.82 -22.01
C MET A 150 -8.77 -3.44 -21.79
N ILE A 151 -8.06 -4.18 -20.95
CA ILE A 151 -6.63 -4.02 -20.73
C ILE A 151 -5.89 -4.79 -21.84
N SER A 152 -4.79 -4.25 -22.33
CA SER A 152 -3.96 -4.95 -23.31
C SER A 152 -3.48 -6.28 -22.73
N GLU A 153 -3.55 -7.37 -23.51
CA GLU A 153 -3.02 -8.69 -23.12
C GLU A 153 -1.55 -8.64 -22.67
N ASN A 154 -0.81 -7.60 -23.09
CA ASN A 154 0.58 -7.37 -22.70
C ASN A 154 0.75 -6.94 -21.22
N VAL A 155 -0.34 -6.59 -20.53
CA VAL A 155 -0.34 -6.23 -19.11
C VAL A 155 -0.40 -7.50 -18.26
N LYS A 156 0.78 -8.09 -18.04
CA LYS A 156 0.97 -9.44 -17.48
C LYS A 156 0.29 -9.67 -16.13
N PHE A 157 0.22 -8.65 -15.28
CA PHE A 157 -0.38 -8.77 -13.95
C PHE A 157 -1.91 -8.87 -14.00
N ALA A 158 -2.58 -8.31 -15.02
CA ALA A 158 -4.05 -8.38 -15.14
C ALA A 158 -4.55 -9.77 -15.54
N HIS A 159 -3.79 -10.48 -16.39
CA HIS A 159 -4.16 -11.79 -16.94
C HIS A 159 -3.45 -12.98 -16.27
N SER A 160 -2.74 -12.76 -15.16
CA SER A 160 -2.01 -13.83 -14.48
C SER A 160 -2.93 -14.80 -13.74
N ASP A 161 -2.67 -16.11 -13.85
CA ASP A 161 -3.32 -17.12 -13.01
C ASP A 161 -2.94 -17.00 -11.53
N ASN A 162 -1.81 -16.35 -11.21
CA ASN A 162 -1.34 -16.19 -9.84
C ASN A 162 -2.06 -15.02 -9.13
N PRO A 163 -2.84 -15.27 -8.06
CA PRO A 163 -3.54 -14.22 -7.32
C PRO A 163 -2.63 -13.14 -6.72
N LEU A 164 -1.37 -13.48 -6.42
CA LEU A 164 -0.38 -12.52 -5.90
C LEU A 164 0.15 -11.56 -6.98
N LEU A 165 0.05 -11.91 -8.26
CA LEU A 165 0.38 -11.00 -9.36
C LEU A 165 -0.82 -10.11 -9.73
N ARG A 166 -2.04 -10.57 -9.47
CA ARG A 166 -3.28 -9.82 -9.74
C ARG A 166 -3.61 -8.75 -8.71
N SER A 167 -2.77 -8.51 -7.71
CA SER A 167 -2.97 -7.47 -6.70
C SER A 167 -1.66 -6.74 -6.39
N GLY A 168 -1.75 -5.45 -6.08
CA GLY A 168 -0.56 -4.64 -5.85
C GLY A 168 -0.85 -3.16 -5.66
N PHE A 169 0.21 -2.37 -5.67
CA PHE A 169 0.18 -0.90 -5.66
C PHE A 169 0.76 -0.35 -6.96
N ILE A 170 0.22 0.80 -7.36
CA ILE A 170 0.82 1.61 -8.41
C ILE A 170 1.79 2.57 -7.73
N LEU A 171 3.02 2.61 -8.20
CA LEU A 171 4.08 3.49 -7.73
C LEU A 171 4.53 4.42 -8.86
N ALA A 172 5.58 5.18 -8.62
CA ALA A 172 6.04 6.17 -9.59
C ALA A 172 6.40 5.48 -10.92
N GLY A 173 5.87 6.01 -12.03
CA GLY A 173 6.04 5.43 -13.37
C GLY A 173 5.07 4.31 -13.76
N GLY A 174 4.21 3.84 -12.85
CA GLY A 174 3.34 2.68 -13.07
C GLY A 174 2.33 2.82 -14.22
N ASN A 175 2.00 4.04 -14.67
CA ASN A 175 1.15 4.22 -15.85
C ASN A 175 1.77 3.61 -17.12
N ARG A 176 3.10 3.58 -17.19
CA ARG A 176 3.81 3.05 -18.35
C ARG A 176 3.56 1.55 -18.52
N ALA A 177 3.58 0.80 -17.42
CA ALA A 177 3.26 -0.62 -17.39
C ALA A 177 1.81 -0.90 -17.81
N PHE A 178 0.85 -0.14 -17.26
CA PHE A 178 -0.57 -0.31 -17.58
C PHE A 178 -0.93 0.14 -19.00
N GLN A 179 -0.15 1.04 -19.60
CA GLN A 179 -0.32 1.47 -21.00
C GLN A 179 0.40 0.56 -22.00
N GLY A 180 1.07 -0.52 -21.54
CA GLY A 180 1.84 -1.41 -22.41
C GLY A 180 3.02 -0.73 -23.09
N LYS A 181 3.52 0.37 -22.53
CA LYS A 181 4.68 1.10 -23.05
C LYS A 181 5.98 0.41 -22.59
N GLU A 182 7.02 0.54 -23.41
CA GLU A 182 8.34 0.00 -23.10
C GLU A 182 8.90 0.58 -21.78
N ILE A 183 9.40 -0.31 -20.93
CA ILE A 183 10.11 -0.01 -19.68
C ILE A 183 11.62 -0.14 -19.96
N PRO A 184 12.45 0.87 -19.62
CA PRO A 184 13.89 0.79 -19.85
C PRO A 184 14.54 -0.40 -19.14
N ALA A 185 15.51 -1.04 -19.80
CA ALA A 185 16.21 -2.19 -19.23
C ALA A 185 16.89 -1.85 -17.89
N GLY A 186 16.72 -2.74 -16.90
CA GLY A 186 17.28 -2.60 -15.55
C GLY A 186 16.63 -1.49 -14.73
N VAL A 187 15.34 -1.23 -14.96
CA VAL A 187 14.47 -0.34 -14.20
C VAL A 187 13.18 -1.09 -13.85
N GLU A 188 12.61 -0.82 -12.68
CA GLU A 188 11.32 -1.40 -12.30
C GLU A 188 10.18 -0.75 -13.08
N ASP A 189 9.05 -1.44 -13.20
CA ASP A 189 7.92 -0.99 -14.04
C ASP A 189 6.96 -0.04 -13.31
N GLY A 190 7.16 0.15 -12.00
CA GLY A 190 6.34 1.04 -11.17
C GLY A 190 5.07 0.35 -10.66
N VAL A 191 4.99 -0.97 -10.72
CA VAL A 191 3.85 -1.79 -10.27
C VAL A 191 4.33 -2.78 -9.22
N LEU A 192 4.16 -2.43 -7.95
CA LEU A 192 4.56 -3.30 -6.85
C LEU A 192 3.50 -4.37 -6.58
N THR A 193 3.75 -5.60 -7.03
CA THR A 193 2.82 -6.72 -6.87
C THR A 193 2.86 -7.32 -5.46
N ALA A 194 1.77 -7.97 -5.05
CA ALA A 194 1.74 -8.74 -3.81
C ALA A 194 2.77 -9.88 -3.83
N LEU A 195 3.09 -10.45 -5.00
CA LEU A 195 4.13 -11.48 -5.11
C LEU A 195 5.49 -10.92 -4.71
N GLU A 196 5.86 -9.75 -5.22
CA GLU A 196 7.14 -9.10 -4.88
C GLU A 196 7.20 -8.71 -3.42
N ILE A 197 6.12 -8.13 -2.89
CA ILE A 197 6.01 -7.82 -1.45
C ILE A 197 6.25 -9.08 -0.62
N SER A 198 5.69 -10.22 -1.01
CA SER A 198 5.80 -11.48 -0.26
C SER A 198 7.24 -12.03 -0.17
N GLN A 199 8.14 -11.54 -1.03
CA GLN A 199 9.53 -11.95 -1.09
C GLN A 199 10.48 -11.00 -0.34
N LEU A 200 9.98 -9.84 0.10
CA LEU A 200 10.76 -8.86 0.86
C LEU A 200 10.97 -9.29 2.32
N ASN A 201 12.06 -8.84 2.92
CA ASN A 201 12.27 -8.97 4.37
C ASN A 201 11.84 -7.70 5.12
N LEU A 202 10.63 -7.74 5.69
CA LEU A 202 10.03 -6.67 6.50
C LEU A 202 9.83 -7.09 7.97
N PHE A 203 10.62 -8.05 8.48
CA PHE A 203 10.44 -8.61 9.84
C PHE A 203 10.52 -7.58 10.98
N ASN A 204 11.21 -6.45 10.78
CA ASN A 204 11.30 -5.38 11.78
C ASN A 204 10.11 -4.41 11.73
N THR A 205 9.19 -4.56 10.77
CA THR A 205 8.04 -3.68 10.61
C THR A 205 6.93 -4.06 11.57
N LYS A 206 6.70 -3.18 12.55
CA LYS A 206 5.65 -3.31 13.56
C LYS A 206 4.28 -3.01 13.00
N LEU A 207 4.17 -2.03 12.12
CA LEU A 207 2.91 -1.64 11.50
C LEU A 207 3.12 -1.30 10.03
N ALA A 208 2.35 -1.92 9.14
CA ALA A 208 2.12 -1.43 7.80
C ALA A 208 0.67 -0.92 7.67
N VAL A 209 0.51 0.31 7.23
CA VAL A 209 -0.78 0.94 6.92
C VAL A 209 -0.92 1.04 5.41
N LEU A 210 -1.97 0.43 4.85
CA LEU A 210 -2.27 0.40 3.43
C LEU A 210 -3.51 1.28 3.19
N SER A 211 -3.26 2.57 2.94
CA SER A 211 -4.25 3.57 2.56
C SER A 211 -4.36 3.66 1.03
N ALA A 212 -4.54 2.51 0.40
CA ALA A 212 -4.50 2.37 -1.05
C ALA A 212 -5.56 1.36 -1.49
N CYS A 213 -6.80 1.84 -1.69
CA CYS A 213 -7.92 0.92 -1.92
C CYS A 213 -8.71 1.19 -3.19
N GLN A 214 -8.41 0.36 -4.19
CA GLN A 214 -9.42 -0.55 -4.78
C GLN A 214 -9.28 -2.00 -4.26
N THR A 215 -8.42 -2.26 -3.28
CA THR A 215 -7.94 -3.62 -2.90
C THR A 215 -8.82 -4.35 -1.89
N GLY A 216 -9.98 -3.78 -1.57
CA GLY A 216 -10.91 -4.25 -0.55
C GLY A 216 -12.06 -5.16 -1.04
N LEU A 217 -12.32 -5.17 -2.35
CA LEU A 217 -13.24 -6.10 -3.01
C LEU A 217 -12.49 -7.37 -3.42
N GLY A 218 -12.09 -8.17 -2.45
CA GLY A 218 -12.12 -9.61 -2.67
C GLY A 218 -13.59 -9.98 -2.74
N ASP A 219 -14.07 -10.47 -3.87
CA ASP A 219 -15.47 -10.86 -4.03
C ASP A 219 -15.87 -11.81 -2.88
N VAL A 220 -17.09 -11.65 -2.40
CA VAL A 220 -17.70 -12.47 -1.35
C VAL A 220 -17.88 -13.92 -1.84
N LYS A 221 -17.63 -14.19 -3.14
CA LYS A 221 -17.51 -15.53 -3.72
C LYS A 221 -16.05 -16.01 -3.91
N GLY A 222 -15.06 -15.12 -3.82
CA GLY A 222 -13.65 -15.40 -4.04
C GLY A 222 -12.76 -14.53 -3.15
N HIS A 223 -12.45 -15.05 -1.96
CA HIS A 223 -11.63 -14.45 -0.91
C HIS A 223 -10.15 -14.24 -1.31
N GLU A 224 -9.79 -13.90 -2.55
CA GLU A 224 -8.39 -13.96 -3.01
C GLU A 224 -7.66 -12.61 -3.04
N GLY A 225 -8.30 -11.50 -3.43
CA GLY A 225 -7.62 -10.21 -3.64
C GLY A 225 -7.11 -9.51 -2.39
N VAL A 226 -8.04 -9.24 -1.47
CA VAL A 226 -7.72 -8.74 -0.12
C VAL A 226 -6.74 -9.67 0.60
N TYR A 227 -6.89 -10.98 0.40
CA TYR A 227 -5.99 -11.97 0.98
C TYR A 227 -4.61 -11.91 0.34
N GLY A 228 -4.47 -11.59 -0.94
CA GLY A 228 -3.19 -11.51 -1.65
C GLY A 228 -2.23 -10.50 -1.01
N LEU A 229 -2.67 -9.24 -0.89
CA LEU A 229 -1.88 -8.18 -0.25
C LEU A 229 -1.72 -8.39 1.26
N GLN A 230 -2.77 -8.83 1.96
CA GLN A 230 -2.63 -9.12 3.38
C GLN A 230 -1.60 -10.23 3.63
N ARG A 231 -1.68 -11.31 2.84
CA ARG A 231 -0.79 -12.45 2.94
C ARG A 231 0.62 -12.07 2.55
N SER A 232 0.83 -11.23 1.54
CA SER A 232 2.16 -10.81 1.14
C SER A 232 2.89 -10.04 2.23
N PHE A 233 2.27 -9.03 2.84
CA PHE A 233 2.88 -8.31 3.96
C PHE A 233 3.11 -9.20 5.18
N LYS A 234 2.22 -10.18 5.42
CA LYS A 234 2.43 -11.17 6.48
C LYS A 234 3.59 -12.11 6.18
N MET A 235 3.72 -12.58 4.95
CA MET A 235 4.85 -13.39 4.49
C MET A 235 6.16 -12.61 4.59
N ALA A 236 6.13 -11.30 4.30
CA ALA A 236 7.28 -10.41 4.46
C ALA A 236 7.67 -10.17 5.94
N GLY A 237 6.83 -10.56 6.90
CA GLY A 237 7.13 -10.48 8.34
C GLY A 237 6.55 -9.27 9.07
N VAL A 238 5.56 -8.57 8.52
CA VAL A 238 4.93 -7.43 9.20
C VAL A 238 4.04 -7.88 10.39
N ASP A 239 4.26 -7.29 11.57
CA ASP A 239 3.52 -7.64 12.80
C ASP A 239 2.05 -7.18 12.77
N TYR A 240 1.76 -5.93 12.40
CA TYR A 240 0.39 -5.41 12.29
C TYR A 240 0.14 -4.82 10.91
N LEU A 241 -1.03 -5.11 10.35
CA LEU A 241 -1.49 -4.57 9.08
C LEU A 241 -2.79 -3.82 9.30
N LEU A 242 -2.84 -2.55 8.93
CA LEU A 242 -4.04 -1.72 8.91
C LEU A 242 -4.36 -1.38 7.46
N PHE A 243 -5.55 -1.72 6.96
CA PHE A 243 -5.91 -1.53 5.55
C PHE A 243 -7.41 -1.28 5.44
N SER A 244 -7.85 -0.62 4.37
CA SER A 244 -9.28 -0.43 4.08
C SER A 244 -9.88 -1.58 3.27
N LEU A 245 -11.20 -1.77 3.43
CA LEU A 245 -12.04 -2.75 2.75
C LEU A 245 -12.74 -2.16 1.53
N TRP A 246 -12.72 -0.84 1.34
CA TRP A 246 -13.28 -0.13 0.20
C TRP A 246 -12.70 1.29 0.14
N GLU A 247 -13.00 2.02 -0.95
CA GLU A 247 -12.59 3.41 -1.12
C GLU A 247 -13.33 4.32 -0.12
N VAL A 248 -12.57 5.16 0.59
CA VAL A 248 -13.09 6.08 1.62
C VAL A 248 -12.70 7.49 1.25
N PRO A 249 -13.57 8.50 1.42
CA PRO A 249 -13.21 9.89 1.14
C PRO A 249 -11.94 10.34 1.88
N ASP A 250 -11.03 11.00 1.17
CA ASP A 250 -9.72 11.46 1.67
C ASP A 250 -9.82 12.13 3.04
N LYS A 251 -10.80 13.03 3.22
CA LYS A 251 -11.02 13.75 4.48
C LYS A 251 -11.21 12.79 5.66
N THR A 252 -12.06 11.78 5.51
CA THR A 252 -12.37 10.84 6.59
C THR A 252 -11.24 9.87 6.86
N THR A 253 -10.54 9.44 5.81
CA THR A 253 -9.32 8.61 5.94
C THR A 253 -8.25 9.36 6.73
N LYS A 254 -8.01 10.62 6.38
CA LYS A 254 -7.05 11.49 7.05
C LYS A 254 -7.36 11.65 8.53
N GLU A 255 -8.61 11.99 8.87
CA GLU A 255 -9.05 12.16 10.27
C GLU A 255 -8.89 10.86 11.07
N LEU A 256 -9.26 9.70 10.49
CA LEU A 256 -9.10 8.40 11.14
C LEU A 256 -7.63 8.08 11.43
N MET A 257 -6.74 8.30 10.45
CA MET A 257 -5.32 8.01 10.58
C MET A 257 -4.64 8.96 11.57
N GLU A 258 -4.99 10.24 11.54
CA GLU A 258 -4.47 11.23 12.48
C GLU A 258 -4.83 10.85 13.93
N ASP A 259 -6.10 10.54 14.19
CA ASP A 259 -6.57 10.10 15.51
C ASP A 259 -5.94 8.77 15.93
N PHE A 260 -5.79 7.83 15.01
CA PHE A 260 -5.13 6.56 15.27
C PHE A 260 -3.68 6.75 15.73
N TYR A 261 -2.86 7.50 14.98
CA TYR A 261 -1.47 7.75 15.35
C TYR A 261 -1.35 8.58 16.63
N LYS A 262 -2.22 9.59 16.83
CA LYS A 262 -2.25 10.36 18.08
C LYS A 262 -2.52 9.48 19.29
N ASN A 263 -3.54 8.62 19.22
CA ASN A 263 -3.86 7.68 20.30
C ASN A 263 -2.72 6.68 20.52
N TRP A 264 -2.19 6.11 19.44
CA TRP A 264 -1.09 5.16 19.54
C TRP A 264 0.12 5.80 20.22
N PHE A 265 0.55 6.98 19.82
CA PHE A 265 1.69 7.67 20.45
C PHE A 265 1.37 8.38 21.77
N ALA A 266 0.11 8.39 22.19
CA ALA A 266 -0.29 8.83 23.53
C ALA A 266 -0.12 7.72 24.59
N GLY A 267 0.17 6.48 24.17
CA GLY A 267 0.40 5.34 25.08
C GLY A 267 -0.52 4.15 24.86
N ASP A 268 -1.55 4.30 24.02
CA ASP A 268 -2.50 3.21 23.74
C ASP A 268 -1.81 2.11 22.90
N GLU A 269 -2.18 0.84 23.10
CA GLU A 269 -1.77 -0.23 22.20
C GLU A 269 -2.37 -0.04 20.79
N ILE A 270 -1.72 -0.51 19.73
CA ILE A 270 -2.18 -0.36 18.33
C ILE A 270 -3.67 -0.71 18.16
N ARG A 271 -4.12 -1.83 18.75
CA ARG A 271 -5.54 -2.27 18.68
C ARG A 271 -6.47 -1.29 19.38
N THR A 272 -6.08 -0.83 20.57
CA THR A 272 -6.86 0.11 21.38
C THR A 272 -6.91 1.48 20.71
N ALA A 273 -5.76 1.97 20.22
CA ALA A 273 -5.64 3.21 19.49
C ALA A 273 -6.52 3.23 18.23
N PHE A 274 -6.51 2.14 17.45
CA PHE A 274 -7.34 2.03 16.26
C PHE A 274 -8.84 2.01 16.59
N LYS A 275 -9.25 1.20 17.57
CA LYS A 275 -10.65 1.15 18.00
C LYS A 275 -11.14 2.49 18.53
N LYS A 276 -10.28 3.22 19.26
CA LYS A 276 -10.59 4.55 19.77
C LYS A 276 -10.74 5.57 18.64
N ALA A 277 -9.86 5.55 17.64
CA ALA A 277 -9.98 6.38 16.45
C ALA A 277 -11.28 6.10 15.67
N GLN A 278 -11.67 4.83 15.49
CA GLN A 278 -12.94 4.47 14.87
C GLN A 278 -14.15 5.02 15.65
N ASN A 279 -14.11 4.96 16.98
CA ASN A 279 -15.18 5.50 17.82
C ASN A 279 -15.23 7.04 17.75
N GLN A 280 -14.09 7.73 17.77
CA GLN A 280 -14.01 9.19 17.62
C GLN A 280 -14.61 9.64 16.29
N LEU A 281 -14.28 8.95 15.18
CA LEU A 281 -14.86 9.25 13.87
C LEU A 281 -16.37 8.96 13.85
N LYS A 282 -16.79 7.84 14.42
CA LYS A 282 -18.22 7.48 14.53
C LYS A 282 -19.03 8.52 15.31
N GLU A 283 -18.50 9.01 16.43
CA GLU A 283 -19.12 10.05 17.25
C GLU A 283 -19.19 11.39 16.52
N LYS A 284 -18.09 11.78 15.86
CA LYS A 284 -18.01 13.02 15.09
C LYS A 284 -19.02 13.07 13.94
N TYR A 285 -19.28 11.93 13.29
CA TYR A 285 -20.24 11.80 12.20
C TYR A 285 -21.56 11.13 12.65
N ALA A 286 -21.88 11.20 13.95
CA ALA A 286 -23.15 10.70 14.47
C ALA A 286 -24.32 11.43 13.82
N GLY A 287 -25.31 10.69 13.33
CA GLY A 287 -26.48 11.27 12.65
C GLY A 287 -26.28 11.62 11.18
N VAL A 288 -25.07 11.49 10.62
CA VAL A 288 -24.85 11.62 9.17
C VAL A 288 -25.18 10.28 8.49
N PRO A 289 -26.17 10.22 7.58
CA PRO A 289 -26.50 8.99 6.86
C PRO A 289 -25.29 8.44 6.12
N GLY A 290 -25.07 7.13 6.22
CA GLY A 290 -23.94 6.46 5.55
C GLY A 290 -22.57 6.67 6.21
N SER A 291 -22.46 7.35 7.36
CA SER A 291 -21.16 7.56 8.03
C SER A 291 -20.44 6.28 8.44
N ALA A 292 -21.17 5.17 8.59
CA ALA A 292 -20.60 3.83 8.76
C ALA A 292 -19.63 3.44 7.65
N PHE A 293 -19.88 3.88 6.42
CA PHE A 293 -19.00 3.65 5.28
C PHE A 293 -17.60 4.25 5.51
N ALA A 294 -17.46 5.32 6.28
CA ALA A 294 -16.17 5.94 6.54
C ALA A 294 -15.39 5.25 7.67
N TRP A 295 -16.00 5.06 8.86
CA TRP A 295 -15.27 4.53 10.02
C TRP A 295 -15.15 3.00 10.03
N ALA A 296 -16.05 2.27 9.36
CA ALA A 296 -16.02 0.80 9.31
C ALA A 296 -15.14 0.23 8.19
N ALA A 297 -14.61 1.10 7.32
CA ALA A 297 -13.82 0.68 6.17
C ALA A 297 -12.49 0.05 6.55
N PHE A 298 -11.86 0.50 7.63
CA PHE A 298 -10.53 0.03 8.00
C PHE A 298 -10.59 -1.16 8.96
N VAL A 299 -9.66 -2.09 8.76
CA VAL A 299 -9.49 -3.28 9.60
C VAL A 299 -8.02 -3.42 9.99
N LEU A 300 -7.80 -3.75 11.25
CA LEU A 300 -6.48 -4.06 11.80
C LEU A 300 -6.32 -5.57 11.97
N LYS A 301 -5.24 -6.13 11.42
CA LYS A 301 -4.83 -7.53 11.56
C LYS A 301 -3.46 -7.63 12.21
N LYS A 302 -3.29 -8.56 13.14
CA LYS A 302 -2.00 -8.97 13.69
C LYS A 302 -1.60 -10.28 13.04
#